data_AF-A0A370H9F9-F1
#
_entry.id   AF-A0A370H9F9-F1
#
_cell.length_a   1.000
_cell.length_b   1.000
_cell.length_c   1.000
_cell.angle_alpha   90.00
_cell.angle_beta   90.00
_cell.angle_gamma   90.00
#
_symmetry.space_group_name_H-M   'P 1'
#
loop_
_entity.id
_entity.type
_entity.pdbx_description
1 polymer ?
#
loop_
_entity_poly.entity_id
_entity_poly.type
_entity_poly.pdbx_seq_one_letter_code
_entity_poly.pdbx_strand_id
1 'polypeptide(L)'
;MAEHIPLMLDIDSRLVYGRSFVTHAYTAKYPPSMDSKGVKFKDAAPGLIAGWSTFGNRRSGNQPGTKVEFKLLRFDTNEHAANAAKAMAEDSNAVYPAKMPLTVNGYPMSSAFLSQYDSVKTWTPHDNFVAETYISNNMATPPDPAPLLDLTKRMLDKQFELLKGYKPTPADKLSEVPADIDGLLGKTIPSDKPTVTTGVYTSHAALHRQTQPDSIKRAFEDADVDLVAERGSILFRTANSAAAKRLLAAYLAQGVDRYEAMDSPPGLPDTRCSRTKDESAADSKYRCFLSHDRYVALVPSEQPQDLYQKTAAQYKLLAGG
;
A
#
# COMPACT_ATOMS: atom_id res chain seq x y z
N MET A 1 5.58 -0.45 -11.29
CA MET A 1 5.08 -1.71 -10.71
C MET A 1 3.74 -1.53 -9.99
N ALA A 2 3.64 -0.66 -8.97
CA ALA A 2 2.39 -0.49 -8.19
C ALA A 2 1.14 -0.24 -9.07
N GLU A 3 1.27 0.54 -10.14
CA GLU A 3 0.22 0.77 -11.16
C GLU A 3 -0.32 -0.48 -11.85
N HIS A 4 0.46 -1.56 -11.86
CA HIS A 4 0.12 -2.81 -12.54
C HIS A 4 -0.27 -3.90 -11.54
N ILE A 5 -0.61 -3.53 -10.31
CA ILE A 5 -1.11 -4.42 -9.26
C ILE A 5 -2.57 -4.06 -9.01
N PRO A 6 -3.52 -5.01 -9.02
CA PRO A 6 -4.92 -4.70 -8.80
C PRO A 6 -5.16 -4.28 -7.35
N LEU A 7 -6.10 -3.36 -7.09
CA LEU A 7 -6.59 -3.18 -5.73
C LEU A 7 -7.38 -4.43 -5.33
N MET A 8 -7.36 -4.79 -4.05
CA MET A 8 -8.12 -5.96 -3.60
C MET A 8 -9.63 -5.79 -3.81
N LEU A 9 -10.13 -4.55 -3.76
CA LEU A 9 -11.52 -4.22 -4.07
C LEU A 9 -11.89 -4.48 -5.54
N ASP A 10 -10.93 -4.43 -6.47
CA ASP A 10 -11.16 -4.74 -7.89
C ASP A 10 -11.22 -6.26 -8.13
N ILE A 11 -10.67 -7.07 -7.21
CA ILE A 11 -10.70 -8.53 -7.25
C ILE A 11 -11.95 -9.08 -6.56
N ASP A 12 -12.31 -8.48 -5.42
CA ASP A 12 -13.54 -8.76 -4.67
C ASP A 12 -14.02 -7.45 -4.03
N SER A 13 -15.17 -6.94 -4.51
CA SER A 13 -15.72 -5.65 -4.09
C SER A 13 -16.09 -5.58 -2.60
N ARG A 14 -16.04 -6.70 -1.88
CA ARG A 14 -16.23 -6.74 -0.42
C ARG A 14 -14.96 -6.40 0.35
N LEU A 15 -13.78 -6.40 -0.28
CA LEU A 15 -12.48 -6.11 0.34
C LEU A 15 -12.21 -4.60 0.38
N VAL A 16 -13.05 -3.89 1.12
CA VAL A 16 -13.12 -2.43 1.09
C VAL A 16 -12.09 -1.72 1.99
N TYR A 17 -11.48 -2.44 2.94
CA TYR A 17 -10.50 -1.85 3.86
C TYR A 17 -9.06 -2.20 3.45
N GLY A 18 -8.28 -1.18 3.11
CA GLY A 18 -6.84 -1.28 2.90
C GLY A 18 -6.06 -1.22 4.22
N ARG A 19 -4.73 -1.26 4.11
CA ARG A 19 -3.81 -0.97 5.21
C ARG A 19 -2.90 0.15 4.77
N SER A 20 -3.08 1.36 5.30
CA SER A 20 -2.29 2.54 4.92
C SER A 20 -0.86 2.54 5.49
N PHE A 21 -0.61 1.71 6.50
CA PHE A 21 0.50 1.85 7.46
C PHE A 21 1.45 0.65 7.47
N VAL A 22 1.42 -0.13 6.40
CA VAL A 22 2.32 -1.26 6.17
C VAL A 22 3.32 -0.91 5.09
N THR A 23 4.45 -1.60 5.09
CA THR A 23 5.42 -1.46 4.01
C THR A 23 4.81 -1.97 2.70
N HIS A 24 4.41 -1.02 1.85
CA HIS A 24 3.91 -1.33 0.51
C HIS A 24 5.03 -1.53 -0.49
N ALA A 25 6.19 -0.91 -0.31
CA ALA A 25 7.29 -0.96 -1.28
C ALA A 25 8.47 -1.78 -0.76
N TYR A 26 9.06 -2.59 -1.62
CA TYR A 26 10.28 -3.36 -1.34
C TYR A 26 11.36 -3.01 -2.36
N THR A 27 12.62 -3.07 -1.92
CA THR A 27 13.81 -2.86 -2.77
C THR A 27 14.91 -3.82 -2.33
N ALA A 28 15.99 -3.92 -3.10
CA ALA A 28 17.18 -4.66 -2.66
C ALA A 28 17.71 -4.21 -1.28
N LYS A 29 17.59 -2.92 -0.96
CA LYS A 29 18.01 -2.33 0.33
C LYS A 29 17.01 -2.57 1.46
N TYR A 30 15.72 -2.65 1.12
CA TYR A 30 14.61 -2.88 2.05
C TYR A 30 13.76 -4.07 1.55
N PRO A 31 14.32 -5.29 1.60
CA PRO A 31 13.60 -6.48 1.14
C PRO A 31 12.51 -6.89 2.14
N PRO A 32 11.59 -7.80 1.76
CA PRO A 32 10.73 -8.46 2.72
C PRO A 32 11.52 -9.17 3.83
N SER A 33 10.90 -9.38 4.99
CA SER A 33 11.46 -10.25 6.03
C SER A 33 11.31 -11.73 5.67
N MET A 34 12.25 -12.54 6.15
CA MET A 34 12.09 -13.99 6.26
C MET A 34 11.46 -14.30 7.63
N ASP A 35 10.66 -15.36 7.72
CA ASP A 35 10.03 -15.81 8.96
C ASP A 35 11.06 -16.38 9.94
N SER A 36 12.08 -17.11 9.46
CA SER A 36 13.11 -17.68 10.33
C SER A 36 14.03 -16.62 10.91
N LYS A 37 14.27 -16.70 12.22
CA LYS A 37 15.19 -15.79 12.92
C LYS A 37 16.61 -15.91 12.36
N GLY A 38 17.19 -14.76 12.02
CA GLY A 38 18.58 -14.66 11.56
C GLY A 38 18.79 -14.93 10.07
N VAL A 39 17.76 -15.39 9.34
CA VAL A 39 17.84 -15.56 7.89
C VAL A 39 17.64 -14.21 7.22
N LYS A 40 18.62 -13.79 6.42
CA LYS A 40 18.53 -12.54 5.65
C LYS A 40 17.93 -12.84 4.28
N PHE A 41 16.91 -12.08 3.90
CA PHE A 41 16.24 -12.23 2.61
C PHE A 41 17.22 -12.24 1.43
N LYS A 42 18.17 -11.31 1.40
CA LYS A 42 19.15 -11.20 0.32
C LYS A 42 20.04 -12.43 0.13
N ASP A 43 20.21 -13.25 1.18
CA ASP A 43 21.04 -14.44 1.15
C ASP A 43 20.20 -15.66 0.72
N ALA A 44 18.93 -15.72 1.14
CA ALA A 44 17.98 -16.80 0.79
C ALA A 44 17.31 -16.62 -0.59
N ALA A 45 17.08 -15.38 -0.99
CA ALA A 45 16.37 -14.97 -2.20
C ALA A 45 17.11 -13.79 -2.87
N PRO A 46 18.31 -14.03 -3.43
CA PRO A 46 19.09 -12.98 -4.10
C PRO A 46 18.39 -12.47 -5.36
N GLY A 47 18.86 -11.32 -5.87
CA GLY A 47 18.38 -10.77 -7.15
C GLY A 47 17.11 -9.92 -7.06
N LEU A 48 16.58 -9.63 -5.87
CA LEU A 48 15.42 -8.73 -5.72
C LEU A 48 15.73 -7.33 -6.25
N ILE A 49 14.91 -6.87 -7.19
CA ILE A 49 14.97 -5.51 -7.74
C ILE A 49 14.03 -4.59 -6.98
N ALA A 50 12.75 -4.92 -6.99
CA ALA A 50 11.68 -4.13 -6.41
C ALA A 50 10.50 -5.03 -6.08
N GLY A 51 9.63 -4.57 -5.19
CA GLY A 51 8.37 -5.25 -4.93
C GLY A 51 7.31 -4.28 -4.45
N TRP A 52 6.07 -4.75 -4.50
CA TRP A 52 4.96 -4.00 -3.95
C TRP A 52 3.92 -4.92 -3.30
N SER A 53 3.31 -4.49 -2.20
CA SER A 53 2.24 -5.21 -1.52
C SER A 53 0.94 -4.42 -1.48
N THR A 54 -0.16 -5.14 -1.43
CA THR A 54 -1.51 -4.59 -1.28
C THR A 54 -2.34 -5.48 -0.38
N PHE A 55 -3.30 -4.85 0.29
CA PHE A 55 -4.07 -5.45 1.36
C PHE A 55 -5.55 -5.16 1.14
N GLY A 56 -6.39 -6.10 1.54
CA GLY A 56 -7.83 -5.98 1.44
C GLY A 56 -8.47 -6.75 2.56
N ASN A 57 -9.28 -6.08 3.36
CA ASN A 57 -10.04 -6.67 4.44
C ASN A 57 -11.52 -6.39 4.21
N ARG A 58 -12.35 -7.38 4.53
CA ARG A 58 -13.79 -7.23 4.46
C ARG A 58 -14.36 -6.28 5.53
N ARG A 59 -13.69 -6.16 6.67
CA ARG A 59 -14.11 -5.31 7.79
C ARG A 59 -12.92 -4.52 8.33
N SER A 60 -13.22 -3.39 8.98
CA SER A 60 -12.23 -2.56 9.64
C SER A 60 -11.57 -3.31 10.81
N GLY A 61 -10.30 -3.01 11.08
CA GLY A 61 -9.57 -3.60 12.20
C GLY A 61 -9.10 -5.03 11.91
N ASN A 62 -8.59 -5.70 12.94
CA ASN A 62 -7.86 -6.95 12.78
C ASN A 62 -8.70 -8.22 12.91
N GLN A 63 -10.01 -8.17 13.14
CA GLN A 63 -10.93 -9.32 13.08
C GLN A 63 -12.35 -8.75 13.06
N PRO A 64 -13.28 -9.14 12.16
CA PRO A 64 -13.36 -10.44 11.47
C PRO A 64 -13.63 -10.37 9.94
N GLY A 65 -13.54 -11.53 9.24
CA GLY A 65 -13.91 -11.69 7.82
C GLY A 65 -12.75 -12.06 6.90
N THR A 66 -12.99 -12.05 5.59
CA THR A 66 -11.96 -12.34 4.58
C THR A 66 -10.88 -11.27 4.60
N LYS A 67 -9.62 -11.71 4.60
CA LYS A 67 -8.44 -10.87 4.46
C LYS A 67 -7.57 -11.40 3.34
N VAL A 68 -6.98 -10.47 2.61
CA VAL A 68 -6.02 -10.74 1.54
C VAL A 68 -4.80 -9.86 1.77
N GLU A 69 -3.64 -10.48 1.82
CA GLU A 69 -2.35 -9.83 1.66
C GLU A 69 -1.74 -10.36 0.38
N PHE A 70 -1.41 -9.47 -0.54
CA PHE A 70 -0.79 -9.80 -1.81
C PHE A 70 0.52 -9.06 -1.95
N LYS A 71 1.57 -9.72 -2.43
CA LYS A 71 2.86 -9.13 -2.71
C LYS A 71 3.36 -9.60 -4.06
N LEU A 72 3.80 -8.66 -4.89
CA LEU A 72 4.48 -8.94 -6.14
C LEU A 72 5.94 -8.49 -6.00
N LEU A 73 6.87 -9.42 -6.18
CA LEU A 73 8.32 -9.19 -6.11
C LEU A 73 8.92 -9.42 -7.49
N ARG A 74 9.74 -8.48 -7.98
CA ARG A 74 10.50 -8.62 -9.22
C ARG A 74 11.95 -8.92 -8.91
N PHE A 75 12.49 -9.91 -9.61
CA PHE A 75 13.88 -10.32 -9.59
C PHE A 75 14.56 -9.95 -10.92
N ASP A 76 15.88 -9.94 -10.92
CA ASP A 76 16.72 -9.72 -12.09
C ASP A 76 16.61 -10.82 -13.16
N THR A 77 16.30 -12.05 -12.74
CA THR A 77 16.18 -13.22 -13.62
C THR A 77 14.99 -14.10 -13.23
N ASN A 78 14.51 -14.88 -14.20
CA ASN A 78 13.47 -15.89 -13.97
C ASN A 78 13.92 -16.98 -12.98
N GLU A 79 15.21 -17.33 -13.01
CA GLU A 79 15.79 -18.32 -12.10
C GLU A 79 15.81 -17.82 -10.65
N HIS A 80 16.25 -16.58 -10.41
CA HIS A 80 16.19 -15.99 -9.07
C HIS A 80 14.76 -15.89 -8.55
N ALA A 81 13.78 -15.54 -9.39
CA ALA A 81 12.38 -15.55 -8.99
C ALA A 81 11.89 -16.96 -8.59
N ALA A 82 12.16 -17.97 -9.42
CA ALA A 82 11.76 -19.35 -9.14
C ALA A 82 12.39 -19.90 -7.85
N ASN A 83 13.67 -19.60 -7.62
CA ASN A 83 14.39 -20.02 -6.41
C ASN A 83 13.88 -19.25 -5.18
N ALA A 84 13.64 -17.95 -5.30
CA ALA A 84 13.08 -17.14 -4.22
C ALA A 84 11.68 -17.62 -3.79
N ALA A 85 10.81 -17.99 -4.73
CA ALA A 85 9.49 -18.53 -4.41
C ALA A 85 9.59 -19.80 -3.53
N LYS A 86 10.50 -20.71 -3.88
CA LYS A 86 10.76 -21.93 -3.08
C LYS A 86 11.35 -21.60 -1.72
N ALA A 87 12.40 -20.77 -1.68
CA ALA A 87 13.09 -20.42 -0.44
C ALA A 87 12.17 -19.72 0.57
N MET A 88 11.32 -18.79 0.11
CA MET A 88 10.33 -18.13 0.98
C MET A 88 9.27 -19.11 1.49
N ALA A 89 8.81 -20.03 0.64
CA ALA A 89 7.83 -21.05 1.04
C ALA A 89 8.40 -22.04 2.08
N GLU A 90 9.63 -22.50 1.86
CA GLU A 90 10.35 -23.41 2.78
C GLU A 90 10.63 -22.74 4.12
N ASP A 91 11.13 -21.50 4.11
CA ASP A 91 11.37 -20.72 5.31
C ASP A 91 10.09 -20.50 6.12
N SER A 92 8.98 -20.14 5.45
CA SER A 92 7.71 -19.94 6.12
C SER A 92 7.18 -21.22 6.76
N ASN A 93 7.26 -22.35 6.06
CA ASN A 93 6.84 -23.65 6.59
C ASN A 93 7.76 -24.18 7.70
N ALA A 94 9.03 -23.80 7.73
CA ALA A 94 9.94 -24.17 8.82
C ALA A 94 9.55 -23.51 10.15
N VAL A 95 9.01 -22.30 10.10
CA VAL A 95 8.54 -21.56 11.29
C VAL A 95 7.08 -21.84 11.62
N TYR A 96 6.24 -21.96 10.59
CA TYR A 96 4.79 -22.15 10.69
C TYR A 96 4.36 -23.37 9.88
N PRO A 97 4.53 -24.60 10.41
CA PRO A 97 4.23 -25.83 9.68
C PRO A 97 2.83 -25.85 9.09
N ALA A 98 2.74 -26.13 7.79
CA ALA A 98 1.47 -26.28 7.10
C ALA A 98 0.70 -27.51 7.60
N LYS A 99 -0.64 -27.43 7.60
CA LYS A 99 -1.52 -28.59 7.83
C LYS A 99 -1.46 -29.56 6.67
N MET A 100 -1.46 -29.04 5.44
CA MET A 100 -1.37 -29.84 4.22
C MET A 100 -0.97 -28.98 3.02
N PRO A 101 -0.33 -29.58 1.99
CA PRO A 101 -0.16 -28.92 0.71
C PRO A 101 -1.51 -28.69 0.03
N LEU A 102 -1.57 -27.67 -0.81
CA LEU A 102 -2.70 -27.33 -1.67
C LEU A 102 -2.24 -27.24 -3.13
N THR A 103 -3.19 -27.16 -4.05
CA THR A 103 -2.92 -26.89 -5.46
C THR A 103 -3.75 -25.69 -5.91
N VAL A 104 -3.12 -24.77 -6.63
CA VAL A 104 -3.83 -23.67 -7.29
C VAL A 104 -4.00 -24.01 -8.76
N ASN A 105 -5.24 -24.19 -9.20
CA ASN A 105 -5.56 -24.56 -10.57
C ASN A 105 -5.00 -23.54 -11.58
N GLY A 106 -4.24 -24.02 -12.56
CA GLY A 106 -3.55 -23.20 -13.57
C GLY A 106 -2.14 -22.74 -13.16
N TYR A 107 -1.71 -23.00 -11.91
CA TYR A 107 -0.40 -22.58 -11.39
C TYR A 107 0.35 -23.75 -10.74
N PRO A 108 0.77 -24.77 -11.51
CA PRO A 108 1.42 -25.98 -10.97
C PRO A 108 2.78 -25.71 -10.33
N MET A 109 3.43 -24.58 -10.66
CA MET A 109 4.70 -24.16 -10.04
C MET A 109 4.51 -23.41 -8.71
N SER A 110 3.27 -23.21 -8.28
CA SER A 110 2.98 -22.53 -7.01
C SER A 110 3.28 -23.44 -5.82
N SER A 111 4.05 -22.95 -4.87
CA SER A 111 4.13 -23.54 -3.54
C SER A 111 2.92 -23.07 -2.74
N ALA A 112 1.92 -23.92 -2.56
CA ALA A 112 0.66 -23.58 -1.92
C ALA A 112 0.35 -24.50 -0.73
N PHE A 113 -0.08 -23.91 0.39
CA PHE A 113 -0.32 -24.65 1.63
C PHE A 113 -1.53 -24.12 2.40
N LEU A 114 -2.21 -25.04 3.09
CA LEU A 114 -3.10 -24.68 4.19
C LEU A 114 -2.25 -24.48 5.44
N SER A 115 -2.12 -23.25 5.90
CA SER A 115 -1.36 -22.92 7.11
C SER A 115 -2.01 -23.51 8.38
N GLN A 116 -1.27 -23.55 9.48
CA GLN A 116 -1.79 -23.91 10.80
C GLN A 116 -2.98 -23.05 11.28
N TYR A 117 -3.20 -21.89 10.66
CA TYR A 117 -4.31 -20.96 10.95
C TYR A 117 -5.43 -21.01 9.91
N ASP A 118 -5.57 -22.13 9.17
CA ASP A 118 -6.61 -22.34 8.16
C ASP A 118 -6.65 -21.25 7.07
N SER A 119 -5.50 -20.63 6.82
CA SER A 119 -5.29 -19.63 5.77
C SER A 119 -4.55 -20.25 4.60
N VAL A 120 -4.89 -19.85 3.38
CA VAL A 120 -4.17 -20.25 2.16
C VAL A 120 -2.97 -19.34 1.97
N LYS A 121 -1.76 -19.91 1.99
CA LYS A 121 -0.51 -19.22 1.66
C LYS A 121 0.03 -19.76 0.36
N THR A 122 0.42 -18.89 -0.57
CA THR A 122 1.04 -19.30 -1.83
C THR A 122 2.23 -18.42 -2.20
N TRP A 123 3.22 -19.03 -2.84
CA TRP A 123 4.33 -18.38 -3.52
C TRP A 123 4.38 -18.89 -4.96
N THR A 124 4.01 -18.03 -5.90
CA THR A 124 3.83 -18.41 -7.31
C THR A 124 4.84 -17.66 -8.18
N PRO A 125 5.86 -18.34 -8.73
CA PRO A 125 6.75 -17.73 -9.70
C PRO A 125 6.05 -17.55 -11.06
N HIS A 126 6.33 -16.43 -11.73
CA HIS A 126 5.86 -16.12 -13.08
C HIS A 126 6.88 -15.20 -13.75
N ASP A 127 7.59 -15.70 -14.78
CA ASP A 127 8.78 -15.06 -15.32
C ASP A 127 9.77 -14.67 -14.21
N ASN A 128 10.26 -13.43 -14.20
CA ASN A 128 11.12 -12.88 -13.15
C ASN A 128 10.33 -12.27 -11.99
N PHE A 129 9.06 -12.67 -11.79
CA PHE A 129 8.24 -12.24 -10.66
C PHE A 129 7.90 -13.39 -9.73
N VAL A 130 7.68 -13.05 -8.46
CA VAL A 130 7.02 -13.91 -7.47
C VAL A 130 5.80 -13.21 -6.94
N ALA A 131 4.65 -13.87 -7.08
CA ALA A 131 3.39 -13.49 -6.46
C ALA A 131 3.20 -14.28 -5.16
N GLU A 132 3.26 -13.59 -4.03
CA GLU A 132 2.97 -14.15 -2.71
C GLU A 132 1.56 -13.74 -2.28
N THR A 133 0.76 -14.70 -1.82
CA THR A 133 -0.59 -14.47 -1.30
C THR A 133 -0.73 -15.06 0.09
N TYR A 134 -1.34 -14.31 1.01
CA TYR A 134 -1.91 -14.82 2.24
C TYR A 134 -3.40 -14.48 2.27
N ILE A 135 -4.26 -15.50 2.26
CA ILE A 135 -5.71 -15.32 2.30
C ILE A 135 -6.29 -16.09 3.48
N SER A 136 -7.06 -15.40 4.32
CA SER A 136 -7.72 -15.99 5.48
C SER A 136 -9.18 -15.59 5.55
N ASN A 137 -9.99 -16.40 6.23
CA ASN A 137 -11.36 -16.06 6.59
C ASN A 137 -11.67 -16.57 8.00
N ASN A 138 -11.40 -15.73 8.99
CA ASN A 138 -11.53 -16.09 10.41
C ASN A 138 -12.99 -16.19 10.89
N MET A 139 -13.97 -16.08 9.98
CA MET A 139 -15.40 -16.31 10.26
C MET A 139 -15.97 -17.57 9.61
N ALA A 140 -15.19 -18.28 8.78
CA ALA A 140 -15.66 -19.53 8.20
C ALA A 140 -15.74 -20.60 9.30
N THR A 141 -16.94 -21.15 9.53
CA THR A 141 -17.15 -22.24 10.49
C THR A 141 -18.01 -23.32 9.84
N PRO A 142 -17.47 -24.52 9.54
CA PRO A 142 -16.05 -24.90 9.69
C PRO A 142 -15.12 -24.13 8.72
N PRO A 143 -13.80 -24.10 8.98
CA PRO A 143 -12.85 -23.57 8.01
C PRO A 143 -12.91 -24.34 6.67
N ASP A 144 -12.89 -23.61 5.56
CA ASP A 144 -12.94 -24.18 4.21
C ASP A 144 -11.90 -23.46 3.31
N PRO A 145 -10.88 -24.19 2.80
CA PRO A 145 -9.88 -23.59 1.92
C PRO A 145 -10.38 -23.33 0.49
N ALA A 146 -11.48 -23.95 0.05
CA ALA A 146 -11.90 -23.88 -1.36
C ALA A 146 -12.25 -22.44 -1.83
N PRO A 147 -13.03 -21.63 -1.08
CA PRO A 147 -13.27 -20.23 -1.44
C PRO A 147 -12.00 -19.36 -1.42
N LEU A 148 -11.03 -19.70 -0.57
CA LEU A 148 -9.76 -18.96 -0.47
C LEU A 148 -8.83 -19.31 -1.66
N LEU A 149 -8.85 -20.57 -2.10
CA LEU A 149 -8.16 -21.01 -3.33
C LEU A 149 -8.76 -20.38 -4.58
N ASP A 150 -10.08 -20.27 -4.68
CA ASP A 150 -10.75 -19.55 -5.77
C ASP A 150 -10.32 -18.08 -5.82
N LEU A 151 -10.32 -17.39 -4.67
CA LEU A 151 -9.87 -16.01 -4.58
C LEU A 151 -8.39 -15.86 -4.93
N THR A 152 -7.55 -16.81 -4.50
CA THR A 152 -6.12 -16.87 -4.86
C THR A 152 -5.97 -17.00 -6.38
N LYS A 153 -6.71 -17.91 -7.01
CA LYS A 153 -6.67 -18.09 -8.47
C LYS A 153 -7.07 -16.81 -9.19
N ARG A 154 -8.20 -16.19 -8.83
CA ARG A 154 -8.65 -14.93 -9.44
C ARG A 154 -7.63 -13.80 -9.29
N MET A 155 -6.96 -13.73 -8.14
CA MET A 155 -5.87 -12.78 -7.91
C MET A 155 -4.72 -12.99 -8.90
N LEU A 156 -4.22 -14.23 -8.99
CA LEU A 156 -3.10 -14.57 -9.87
C LEU A 156 -3.47 -14.37 -11.34
N ASP A 157 -4.67 -14.79 -11.76
CA ASP A 157 -5.16 -14.61 -13.13
C ASP A 157 -5.15 -13.12 -13.50
N LYS A 158 -5.73 -12.26 -12.64
CA LYS A 158 -5.77 -10.81 -12.89
C LYS A 158 -4.40 -10.17 -12.82
N GLN A 159 -3.57 -10.54 -11.85
CA GLN A 159 -2.24 -9.97 -11.71
C GLN A 159 -1.38 -10.29 -12.93
N PHE A 160 -1.34 -11.54 -13.38
CA PHE A 160 -0.51 -11.91 -14.52
C PHE A 160 -1.08 -11.40 -15.84
N GLU A 161 -2.41 -11.21 -15.94
CA GLU A 161 -2.99 -10.44 -17.04
C GLU A 161 -2.48 -9.00 -17.07
N LEU A 162 -2.42 -8.30 -15.93
CA LEU A 162 -1.90 -6.93 -15.84
C LEU A 162 -0.40 -6.82 -16.15
N LEU A 163 0.35 -7.93 -16.02
CA LEU A 163 1.75 -7.97 -16.44
C LEU A 163 1.92 -8.16 -17.95
N LYS A 164 0.87 -8.57 -18.68
CA LYS A 164 0.93 -8.64 -20.15
C LYS A 164 1.12 -7.25 -20.73
N GLY A 165 2.31 -6.99 -21.26
CA GLY A 165 2.68 -5.69 -21.82
C GLY A 165 3.35 -4.72 -20.84
N TYR A 166 3.43 -5.08 -19.55
CA TYR A 166 4.24 -4.32 -18.60
C TYR A 166 5.72 -4.45 -18.98
N LYS A 167 6.35 -3.33 -19.32
CA LYS A 167 7.79 -3.24 -19.59
C LYS A 167 8.47 -2.60 -18.40
N PRO A 168 8.99 -3.38 -17.45
CA PRO A 168 9.59 -2.80 -16.27
C PRO A 168 10.90 -2.09 -16.63
N THR A 169 11.21 -0.99 -15.92
CA THR A 169 12.50 -0.30 -16.08
C THR A 169 13.67 -1.30 -15.91
N PRO A 170 14.63 -1.34 -16.84
CA PRO A 170 15.83 -2.17 -16.70
C PRO A 170 16.56 -1.88 -15.38
N ALA A 171 17.16 -2.90 -14.77
CA ALA A 171 17.77 -2.78 -13.44
C ALA A 171 18.91 -1.75 -13.40
N ASP A 172 19.70 -1.71 -14.47
CA ASP A 172 20.80 -0.78 -14.73
C ASP A 172 20.34 0.66 -15.00
N LYS A 173 19.05 0.88 -15.28
CA LYS A 173 18.45 2.20 -15.53
C LYS A 173 17.61 2.74 -14.38
N LEU A 174 17.56 2.04 -13.25
CA LEU A 174 16.74 2.49 -12.11
C LEU A 174 17.20 3.83 -11.55
N SER A 175 18.50 4.12 -11.59
CA SER A 175 19.05 5.42 -11.16
C SER A 175 18.69 6.59 -12.07
N GLU A 176 18.24 6.31 -13.30
CA GLU A 176 17.79 7.32 -14.26
C GLU A 176 16.32 7.71 -14.05
N VAL A 177 15.57 6.94 -13.25
CA VAL A 177 14.16 7.23 -12.96
C VAL A 177 14.10 8.47 -12.05
N PRO A 178 13.37 9.52 -12.44
CA PRO A 178 13.26 10.73 -11.63
C PRO A 178 12.58 10.41 -10.30
N ALA A 179 13.26 10.78 -9.21
CA ALA A 179 12.70 10.62 -7.85
C ALA A 179 11.58 11.63 -7.58
N ASP A 180 11.65 12.81 -8.18
CA ASP A 180 10.64 13.86 -8.08
C ASP A 180 10.03 14.14 -9.45
N ILE A 181 8.75 13.81 -9.61
CA ILE A 181 7.99 14.01 -10.84
C ILE A 181 7.32 15.38 -10.75
N ASP A 182 7.59 16.25 -11.74
CA ASP A 182 7.07 17.63 -11.83
C ASP A 182 7.38 18.52 -10.61
N GLY A 183 8.40 18.19 -9.82
CA GLY A 183 8.75 18.93 -8.60
C GLY A 183 7.73 18.77 -7.45
N LEU A 184 6.83 17.78 -7.55
CA LEU A 184 5.76 17.57 -6.58
C LEU A 184 6.27 17.16 -5.20
N LEU A 185 7.33 16.36 -5.14
CA LEU A 185 7.96 15.96 -3.89
C LEU A 185 8.61 17.17 -3.18
N GLY A 186 9.18 18.11 -3.94
CA GLY A 186 9.66 19.39 -3.43
C GLY A 186 8.58 20.25 -2.75
N LYS A 187 7.30 20.02 -3.07
CA LYS A 187 6.15 20.71 -2.45
C LYS A 187 5.64 20.04 -1.17
N THR A 188 6.28 18.95 -0.72
CA THR A 188 5.96 18.26 0.54
C THR A 188 6.85 18.71 1.69
N ILE A 189 6.40 18.51 2.93
CA ILE A 189 7.24 18.77 4.11
C ILE A 189 8.49 17.88 4.05
N PRO A 190 9.69 18.45 4.23
CA PRO A 190 10.90 17.67 4.33
C PRO A 190 10.83 16.64 5.46
N SER A 191 11.43 15.48 5.24
CA SER A 191 11.65 14.46 6.25
C SER A 191 13.12 14.11 6.28
N ASP A 192 13.69 14.06 7.49
CA ASP A 192 15.06 13.63 7.77
C ASP A 192 15.20 12.10 7.78
N LYS A 193 14.07 11.38 7.75
CA LYS A 193 13.99 9.92 7.76
C LYS A 193 13.07 9.45 6.64
N PRO A 194 13.45 9.63 5.35
CA PRO A 194 12.67 9.07 4.25
C PRO A 194 12.58 7.55 4.39
N THR A 195 11.40 7.01 4.11
CA THR A 195 11.14 5.57 4.13
C THR A 195 11.24 5.02 2.71
N VAL A 196 11.17 3.70 2.57
CA VAL A 196 11.05 3.04 1.24
C VAL A 196 9.78 3.47 0.48
N THR A 197 8.83 4.11 1.17
CA THR A 197 7.58 4.64 0.59
C THR A 197 7.59 6.16 0.42
N THR A 198 8.74 6.81 0.55
CA THR A 198 8.89 8.21 0.13
C THR A 198 9.01 8.25 -1.40
N GLY A 199 8.17 9.06 -2.06
CA GLY A 199 8.19 9.18 -3.51
C GLY A 199 6.93 9.80 -4.08
N VAL A 200 6.82 9.77 -5.41
CA VAL A 200 5.64 10.23 -6.16
C VAL A 200 4.94 9.01 -6.77
N TYR A 201 3.63 8.95 -6.59
CA TYR A 201 2.77 7.86 -6.99
C TYR A 201 1.71 8.37 -7.96
N THR A 202 1.31 7.55 -8.92
CA THR A 202 0.02 7.76 -9.61
C THR A 202 -1.15 7.57 -8.65
N SER A 203 -2.31 8.07 -9.05
CA SER A 203 -3.58 7.85 -8.33
C SER A 203 -3.83 6.37 -7.98
N HIS A 204 -3.65 5.45 -8.93
CA HIS A 204 -3.81 4.01 -8.68
C HIS A 204 -2.85 3.48 -7.62
N ALA A 205 -1.55 3.81 -7.74
CA ALA A 205 -0.54 3.40 -6.77
C ALA A 205 -0.83 3.95 -5.36
N ALA A 206 -1.31 5.19 -5.27
CA ALA A 206 -1.66 5.84 -4.01
C ALA A 206 -2.92 5.24 -3.35
N LEU A 207 -3.84 4.64 -4.12
CA LEU A 207 -5.04 3.98 -3.58
C LEU A 207 -4.71 2.73 -2.75
N HIS A 208 -3.63 2.00 -3.08
CA HIS A 208 -3.19 0.86 -2.26
C HIS A 208 -2.85 1.27 -0.81
N ARG A 209 -2.56 2.55 -0.60
CA ARG A 209 -2.14 3.14 0.68
C ARG A 209 -3.25 3.86 1.41
N GLN A 210 -4.49 3.76 0.94
CA GLN A 210 -5.65 4.33 1.63
C GLN A 210 -6.24 3.29 2.59
N THR A 211 -6.75 3.73 3.75
CA THR A 211 -7.43 2.83 4.69
C THR A 211 -8.76 2.32 4.15
N GLN A 212 -9.47 3.13 3.37
CA GLN A 212 -10.76 2.80 2.75
C GLN A 212 -10.70 3.25 1.28
N PRO A 213 -9.99 2.50 0.42
CA PRO A 213 -9.87 2.81 -1.00
C PRO A 213 -11.24 2.83 -1.71
N ASP A 214 -12.19 2.01 -1.26
CA ASP A 214 -13.56 1.98 -1.80
C ASP A 214 -14.26 3.35 -1.72
N SER A 215 -14.09 4.05 -0.61
CA SER A 215 -14.78 5.30 -0.34
C SER A 215 -14.09 6.50 -0.99
N ILE A 216 -12.77 6.43 -1.22
CA ILE A 216 -11.99 7.56 -1.74
C ILE A 216 -11.63 7.43 -3.23
N LYS A 217 -11.69 6.22 -3.82
CA LYS A 217 -11.39 6.00 -5.24
C LYS A 217 -12.23 6.88 -6.17
N ARG A 218 -13.54 6.99 -5.91
CA ARG A 218 -14.42 7.89 -6.68
C ARG A 218 -14.02 9.36 -6.53
N ALA A 219 -13.61 9.78 -5.33
CA ALA A 219 -13.15 11.15 -5.11
C ALA A 219 -11.83 11.44 -5.84
N PHE A 220 -10.95 10.44 -6.00
CA PHE A 220 -9.75 10.58 -6.82
C PHE A 220 -10.10 10.75 -8.30
N GLU A 221 -11.03 9.95 -8.80
CA GLU A 221 -11.55 10.03 -10.17
C GLU A 221 -12.24 11.39 -10.43
N ASP A 222 -13.17 11.81 -9.56
CA ASP A 222 -13.93 13.06 -9.68
C ASP A 222 -13.06 14.33 -9.55
N ALA A 223 -11.95 14.23 -8.81
CA ALA A 223 -10.99 15.31 -8.66
C ALA A 223 -9.86 15.27 -9.71
N ASP A 224 -9.83 14.22 -10.55
CA ASP A 224 -8.76 13.94 -11.50
C ASP A 224 -7.39 14.02 -10.81
N VAL A 225 -7.24 13.22 -9.76
CA VAL A 225 -5.95 13.06 -9.08
C VAL A 225 -5.02 12.34 -10.04
N ASP A 226 -3.94 13.00 -10.44
CA ASP A 226 -2.95 12.40 -11.34
C ASP A 226 -1.75 11.85 -10.55
N LEU A 227 -1.21 12.66 -9.63
CA LEU A 227 -0.05 12.34 -8.82
C LEU A 227 -0.29 12.60 -7.32
N VAL A 228 0.31 11.76 -6.50
CA VAL A 228 0.36 11.88 -5.04
C VAL A 228 1.82 11.79 -4.61
N ALA A 229 2.35 12.85 -4.02
CA ALA A 229 3.68 12.82 -3.41
C ALA A 229 3.58 12.51 -1.92
N GLU A 230 4.49 11.69 -1.42
CA GLU A 230 4.58 11.39 0.01
C GLU A 230 6.01 11.53 0.52
N ARG A 231 6.16 12.33 1.56
CA ARG A 231 7.40 12.52 2.34
C ARG A 231 7.06 12.79 3.81
N GLY A 232 7.27 14.01 4.31
CA GLY A 232 6.83 14.44 5.64
C GLY A 232 5.35 14.85 5.67
N SER A 233 4.74 15.03 4.51
CA SER A 233 3.31 15.20 4.28
C SER A 233 2.89 14.39 3.06
N ILE A 234 1.58 14.18 2.89
CA ILE A 234 1.01 13.59 1.67
C ILE A 234 0.36 14.72 0.88
N LEU A 235 0.74 14.87 -0.39
CA LEU A 235 0.27 15.92 -1.27
C LEU A 235 -0.41 15.31 -2.49
N PHE A 236 -1.71 15.60 -2.64
CA PHE A 236 -2.52 15.19 -3.78
C PHE A 236 -2.56 16.33 -4.79
N ARG A 237 -2.25 16.05 -6.05
CA ARG A 237 -2.41 16.98 -7.16
C ARG A 237 -3.71 16.65 -7.89
N THR A 238 -4.60 17.64 -7.97
CA THR A 238 -5.90 17.52 -8.65
C THR A 238 -5.90 18.33 -9.95
N ALA A 239 -6.97 18.24 -10.74
CA ALA A 239 -7.12 19.03 -11.96
C ALA A 239 -7.13 20.55 -11.69
N ASN A 240 -7.77 21.01 -10.61
CA ASN A 240 -7.93 22.44 -10.31
C ASN A 240 -8.37 22.69 -8.85
N SER A 241 -8.48 23.96 -8.46
CA SER A 241 -8.86 24.32 -7.09
C SER A 241 -10.25 23.87 -6.66
N ALA A 242 -11.23 23.82 -7.56
CA ALA A 242 -12.56 23.30 -7.23
C ALA A 242 -12.50 21.80 -6.95
N ALA A 243 -11.73 21.05 -7.74
CA ALA A 243 -11.46 19.63 -7.52
C ALA A 243 -10.74 19.38 -6.19
N ALA A 244 -9.71 20.18 -5.85
CA ALA A 244 -9.02 20.11 -4.57
C ALA A 244 -9.97 20.27 -3.37
N LYS A 245 -10.89 21.24 -3.43
CA LYS A 245 -11.90 21.44 -2.37
C LYS A 245 -12.84 20.24 -2.22
N ARG A 246 -13.27 19.64 -3.34
CA ARG A 246 -14.10 18.42 -3.31
C ARG A 246 -13.36 17.22 -2.72
N LEU A 247 -12.11 17.01 -3.12
CA LEU A 247 -11.27 15.94 -2.57
C LEU A 247 -11.03 16.11 -1.07
N LEU A 248 -10.74 17.34 -0.62
CA LEU A 248 -10.59 17.65 0.81
C LEU A 248 -11.88 17.32 1.57
N ALA A 249 -13.04 17.73 1.06
CA ALA A 249 -14.33 17.41 1.68
C ALA A 249 -14.57 15.90 1.79
N ALA A 250 -14.22 15.12 0.76
CA ALA A 250 -14.33 13.66 0.78
C ALA A 250 -13.47 13.02 1.89
N TYR A 251 -12.24 13.51 2.08
CA TYR A 251 -11.35 13.05 3.16
C TYR A 251 -11.86 13.40 4.55
N LEU A 252 -12.49 14.56 4.73
CA LEU A 252 -13.11 14.95 5.99
C LEU A 252 -14.31 14.07 6.30
N ALA A 253 -15.18 13.82 5.32
CA ALA A 253 -16.34 12.94 5.46
C ALA A 253 -15.92 11.51 5.84
N GLN A 254 -14.90 10.95 5.18
CA GLN A 254 -14.35 9.62 5.49
C GLN A 254 -13.74 9.53 6.91
N GLY A 255 -13.34 10.66 7.49
CA GLY A 255 -12.67 10.73 8.79
C GLY A 255 -13.58 11.02 9.97
N VAL A 256 -14.85 11.40 9.76
CA VAL A 256 -15.71 11.99 10.80
C VAL A 256 -15.89 11.09 12.03
N ASP A 257 -15.96 9.77 11.85
CA ASP A 257 -16.12 8.82 12.95
C ASP A 257 -14.80 8.52 13.68
N ARG A 258 -13.66 8.71 13.00
CA ARG A 258 -12.31 8.37 13.51
C ARG A 258 -11.58 9.55 14.14
N TYR A 259 -11.96 10.77 13.79
CA TYR A 259 -11.27 11.97 14.20
C TYR A 259 -12.24 12.97 14.84
N GLU A 260 -11.73 13.72 15.81
CA GLU A 260 -12.40 14.86 16.44
C GLU A 260 -11.76 16.15 15.93
N ALA A 261 -12.59 17.13 15.57
CA ALA A 261 -12.10 18.42 15.08
C ALA A 261 -11.33 19.18 16.17
N MET A 262 -10.34 19.97 15.75
CA MET A 262 -9.61 20.90 16.60
C MET A 262 -9.42 22.23 15.87
N ASP A 263 -8.98 23.24 16.61
CA ASP A 263 -8.72 24.55 16.05
C ASP A 263 -7.67 24.51 14.94
N SER A 264 -7.80 25.45 14.01
CA SER A 264 -6.82 25.63 12.93
C SER A 264 -5.64 26.46 13.40
N PRO A 265 -4.45 26.33 12.78
CA PRO A 265 -3.31 27.17 13.09
C PRO A 265 -3.66 28.66 12.86
N PRO A 266 -3.11 29.58 13.68
CA PRO A 266 -3.28 31.02 13.46
C PRO A 266 -2.88 31.44 12.04
N GLY A 267 -3.73 32.24 11.38
CA GLY A 267 -3.50 32.71 10.02
C GLY A 267 -3.87 31.72 8.91
N LEU A 268 -4.38 30.52 9.24
CA LEU A 268 -4.80 29.51 8.27
C LEU A 268 -6.22 28.97 8.53
N PRO A 269 -7.26 29.83 8.52
CA PRO A 269 -8.63 29.46 8.91
C PRO A 269 -9.31 28.43 7.98
N ASP A 270 -8.81 28.25 6.76
CA ASP A 270 -9.32 27.26 5.81
C ASP A 270 -8.72 25.85 5.99
N THR A 271 -7.78 25.71 6.92
CA THR A 271 -7.24 24.41 7.32
C THR A 271 -8.30 23.64 8.11
N ARG A 272 -8.27 22.31 8.05
CA ARG A 272 -9.15 21.43 8.85
C ARG A 272 -8.27 20.46 9.63
N CYS A 273 -8.09 20.77 10.91
CA CYS A 273 -7.28 19.98 11.81
C CYS A 273 -8.16 19.07 12.66
N SER A 274 -7.61 17.91 13.01
CA SER A 274 -8.30 16.93 13.82
C SER A 274 -7.33 16.04 14.57
N ARG A 275 -7.77 15.49 15.69
CA ARG A 275 -7.06 14.46 16.46
C ARG A 275 -7.78 13.12 16.35
N THR A 276 -7.04 12.02 16.44
CA THR A 276 -7.66 10.69 16.46
C THR A 276 -8.53 10.52 17.71
N LYS A 277 -9.67 9.85 17.57
CA LYS A 277 -10.52 9.40 18.70
C LYS A 277 -9.98 8.12 19.34
N ASP A 278 -9.16 7.37 18.61
CA ASP A 278 -8.51 6.15 19.06
C ASP A 278 -6.99 6.27 18.86
N GLU A 279 -6.26 6.49 19.95
CA GLU A 279 -4.79 6.61 19.90
C GLU A 279 -4.10 5.29 19.57
N SER A 280 -4.76 4.14 19.77
CA SER A 280 -4.17 2.82 19.52
C SER A 280 -4.20 2.41 18.05
N ALA A 281 -5.04 3.07 17.24
CA ALA A 281 -5.31 2.71 15.85
C ALA A 281 -4.76 3.72 14.82
N ALA A 282 -4.13 4.80 15.26
CA ALA A 282 -3.65 5.88 14.39
C ALA A 282 -2.13 6.04 14.43
N ASP A 283 -1.54 6.14 13.24
CA ASP A 283 -0.10 6.37 13.05
C ASP A 283 0.38 7.74 13.53
N SER A 284 -0.51 8.73 13.48
CA SER A 284 -0.26 10.05 14.02
C SER A 284 -1.46 10.52 14.81
N LYS A 285 -1.22 11.02 16.02
CA LYS A 285 -2.29 11.51 16.90
C LYS A 285 -3.05 12.68 16.31
N TYR A 286 -2.38 13.52 15.53
CA TYR A 286 -2.94 14.74 14.95
C TYR A 286 -2.70 14.82 13.46
N ARG A 287 -3.64 15.46 12.76
CA ARG A 287 -3.53 15.75 11.34
C ARG A 287 -4.23 17.04 10.96
N CYS A 288 -3.71 17.72 9.95
CA CYS A 288 -4.38 18.83 9.29
C CYS A 288 -4.51 18.55 7.79
N PHE A 289 -5.67 18.87 7.23
CA PHE A 289 -5.82 19.06 5.79
C PHE A 289 -5.79 20.54 5.46
N LEU A 290 -5.10 20.90 4.38
CA LEU A 290 -5.27 22.19 3.73
C LEU A 290 -5.33 21.99 2.22
N SER A 291 -5.94 22.95 1.53
CA SER A 291 -5.89 23.03 0.07
C SER A 291 -5.37 24.39 -0.36
N HIS A 292 -4.54 24.41 -1.38
CA HIS A 292 -4.06 25.64 -2.02
C HIS A 292 -3.92 25.40 -3.51
N ASP A 293 -4.52 26.28 -4.33
CA ASP A 293 -4.71 26.06 -5.77
C ASP A 293 -5.24 24.63 -6.04
N ARG A 294 -4.59 23.84 -6.90
CA ARG A 294 -4.96 22.48 -7.29
C ARG A 294 -4.47 21.39 -6.33
N TYR A 295 -3.90 21.75 -5.19
CA TYR A 295 -3.28 20.80 -4.26
C TYR A 295 -4.10 20.61 -2.98
N VAL A 296 -4.12 19.38 -2.49
CA VAL A 296 -4.58 19.03 -1.13
C VAL A 296 -3.42 18.42 -0.39
N ALA A 297 -3.09 18.94 0.79
CA ALA A 297 -2.05 18.37 1.65
C ALA A 297 -2.67 17.77 2.91
N LEU A 298 -2.23 16.57 3.28
CA LEU A 298 -2.42 15.94 4.58
C LEU A 298 -1.11 16.03 5.36
N VAL A 299 -1.13 16.76 6.46
CA VAL A 299 0.01 16.99 7.34
C VAL A 299 -0.19 16.23 8.65
N PRO A 300 0.57 15.15 8.92
CA PRO A 300 0.50 14.41 10.17
C PRO A 300 1.47 14.96 11.25
N SER A 301 1.15 14.75 12.52
CA SER A 301 2.06 14.99 13.65
C SER A 301 1.66 14.22 14.92
N GLU A 302 2.63 13.98 15.80
CA GLU A 302 2.41 13.47 17.16
C GLU A 302 2.04 14.56 18.18
N GLN A 303 2.28 15.84 17.85
CA GLN A 303 2.14 16.95 18.78
C GLN A 303 1.40 18.14 18.14
N PRO A 304 0.44 18.77 18.82
CA PRO A 304 -0.32 19.90 18.25
C PRO A 304 0.55 21.08 17.80
N GLN A 305 1.60 21.41 18.56
CA GLN A 305 2.47 22.54 18.24
C GLN A 305 3.29 22.28 16.97
N ASP A 306 3.88 21.09 16.85
CA ASP A 306 4.59 20.65 15.64
C ASP A 306 3.64 20.59 14.43
N LEU A 307 2.41 20.11 14.63
CA LEU A 307 1.38 20.10 13.60
C LEU A 307 1.13 21.50 13.01
N TYR A 308 0.97 22.51 13.87
CA TYR A 308 0.72 23.88 13.42
C TYR A 308 1.91 24.46 12.65
N GLN A 309 3.13 24.20 13.14
CA GLN A 309 4.36 24.62 12.45
C GLN A 309 4.49 23.96 11.07
N LYS A 310 4.30 22.64 10.99
CA LYS A 310 4.33 21.88 9.73
C LYS A 310 3.23 22.34 8.78
N THR A 311 2.03 22.62 9.29
CA THR A 311 0.91 23.08 8.46
C THR A 311 1.20 24.45 7.87
N ALA A 312 1.77 25.37 8.65
CA ALA A 312 2.21 26.67 8.15
C ALA A 312 3.36 26.56 7.14
N ALA A 313 4.31 25.66 7.37
CA ALA A 313 5.36 25.36 6.40
C ALA A 313 4.78 24.78 5.09
N GLN A 314 3.82 23.87 5.19
CA GLN A 314 3.18 23.24 4.04
C GLN A 314 2.43 24.28 3.21
N TYR A 315 1.70 25.20 3.85
CA TYR A 315 1.07 26.31 3.15
C TYR A 315 2.10 27.17 2.39
N LYS A 316 3.23 27.51 3.03
CA LYS A 316 4.30 28.28 2.37
C LYS A 316 4.90 27.55 1.17
N LEU A 317 5.09 26.23 1.24
CA LEU A 317 5.58 25.43 0.10
C LEU A 317 4.61 25.46 -1.10
N LEU A 318 3.30 25.56 -0.84
CA LEU A 318 2.30 25.62 -1.91
C LEU A 318 2.10 27.05 -2.44
N ALA A 319 2.08 28.05 -1.56
CA ALA A 319 1.89 29.45 -1.93
C ALA A 319 3.16 30.11 -2.49
N GLY A 320 4.33 29.59 -2.14
CA GLY A 320 5.64 30.17 -2.45
C GLY A 320 6.20 29.81 -3.82
N GLY A 321 5.58 28.88 -4.55
CA GLY A 321 5.94 28.53 -5.93
C GLY A 321 7.29 27.87 -6.09
#